data_AF-A0A1G0IXV6-F1
#
_entry.id   AF-A0A1G0IXV6-F1
#
_cell.length_a   1.000
_cell.length_b   1.000
_cell.length_c   1.000
_cell.angle_alpha   90.00
_cell.angle_beta   90.00
_cell.angle_gamma   90.00
#
_symmetry.space_group_name_H-M   'P 1'
#
loop_
_entity.id
_entity.type
_entity.pdbx_description
1 polymer ?
#
loop_
_entity_poly.entity_id
_entity_poly.type
_entity_poly.pdbx_seq_one_letter_code
_entity_poly.pdbx_strand_id
1 'polypeptide(L)'
;MHYYTYPILSRLMPQFFDGSCHTKEDFDLLYTSEGDATWSDAIASNRLFPESTVFADPLRAVMGEAACSTDALSAEIGLPIDKLYYCAGSQGFMYPLTGFVSAHTSFVQAATLLAERVVFKLHRLGRISDTDSHHVCGTHIDWLMKKSRYRYQMLYPIHQPICAPFGRSTLTWNKNNRRLHDMSKIGDVAVFLIWRKKNCCVF
;
A
#
# COMPACT_ATOMS: atom_id res chain seq x y z
N MET A 1 -4.17 -12.10 4.72
CA MET A 1 -4.29 -10.67 4.45
C MET A 1 -5.74 -10.31 4.24
N HIS A 2 -6.27 -9.39 5.03
CA HIS A 2 -7.63 -8.88 4.91
C HIS A 2 -7.57 -7.37 4.77
N TYR A 3 -8.26 -6.81 3.77
CA TYR A 3 -8.35 -5.37 3.54
C TYR A 3 -9.79 -4.93 3.74
N TYR A 4 -10.00 -4.11 4.76
CA TYR A 4 -11.30 -3.54 5.08
C TYR A 4 -11.31 -2.08 4.66
N THR A 5 -12.38 -1.67 4.00
CA THR A 5 -12.68 -0.25 3.81
C THR A 5 -13.41 0.25 5.04
N TYR A 6 -12.96 1.37 5.60
CA TYR A 6 -13.57 1.93 6.80
C TYR A 6 -13.72 3.46 6.66
N PRO A 7 -14.88 3.94 6.19
CA PRO A 7 -15.11 5.35 5.86
C PRO A 7 -15.49 6.17 7.11
N ILE A 8 -14.72 6.02 8.21
CA ILE A 8 -15.07 6.60 9.51
C ILE A 8 -15.17 8.13 9.48
N LEU A 9 -14.34 8.79 8.67
CA LEU A 9 -14.35 10.25 8.54
C LEU A 9 -15.66 10.76 7.93
N SER A 10 -16.19 10.07 6.90
CA SER A 10 -17.49 10.42 6.31
C SER A 10 -18.64 10.22 7.29
N ARG A 11 -18.60 9.15 8.09
CA ARG A 11 -19.61 8.84 9.11
C ARG A 11 -19.58 9.82 10.28
N LEU A 12 -18.40 10.25 10.73
CA LEU A 12 -18.24 11.17 11.86
C LEU A 12 -18.50 12.63 11.49
N MET A 13 -18.21 13.03 10.25
CA MET A 13 -18.34 14.41 9.78
C MET A 13 -19.10 14.48 8.44
N PRO A 14 -20.37 14.03 8.39
CA PRO A 14 -21.13 13.94 7.14
C PRO A 14 -21.29 15.28 6.44
N GLN A 15 -21.43 16.37 7.21
CA GLN A 15 -21.57 17.73 6.66
C GLN A 15 -20.40 18.16 5.77
N PHE A 16 -19.18 17.74 6.11
CA PHE A 16 -17.98 18.10 5.35
C PHE A 16 -17.72 17.10 4.24
N PHE A 17 -17.85 15.80 4.50
CA PHE A 17 -17.49 14.78 3.53
C PHE A 17 -18.61 14.49 2.53
N ASP A 18 -19.86 14.30 2.94
CA ASP A 18 -20.94 13.92 2.00
C ASP A 18 -21.32 15.05 1.03
N GLY A 19 -21.22 16.31 1.49
CA GLY A 19 -21.56 17.50 0.70
C GLY A 19 -20.46 17.96 -0.26
N SER A 20 -19.19 17.77 0.09
CA SER A 20 -18.05 18.25 -0.73
C SER A 20 -17.25 17.15 -1.41
N CYS A 21 -17.35 15.92 -0.92
CA CYS A 21 -16.51 14.81 -1.31
C CYS A 21 -17.42 13.61 -1.50
N HIS A 22 -18.10 13.50 -2.65
CA HIS A 22 -19.07 12.43 -2.97
C HIS A 22 -18.48 11.01 -2.85
N THR A 23 -18.19 10.55 -1.63
CA THR A 23 -17.54 9.30 -1.31
C THR A 23 -18.58 8.39 -0.69
N LYS A 24 -19.28 7.64 -1.54
CA LYS A 24 -20.20 6.57 -1.13
C LYS A 24 -19.43 5.28 -0.85
N GLU A 25 -18.38 5.35 -0.04
CA GLU A 25 -17.72 4.15 0.45
C GLU A 25 -18.40 3.77 1.77
N ASP A 26 -18.78 2.50 1.91
CA ASP A 26 -19.32 1.93 3.15
C ASP A 26 -18.26 1.06 3.85
N PHE A 27 -18.53 0.64 5.08
CA PHE A 27 -17.68 -0.35 5.74
C PHE A 27 -17.89 -1.72 5.08
N ASP A 28 -16.86 -2.21 4.38
CA ASP A 28 -16.92 -3.48 3.68
C ASP A 28 -15.56 -4.19 3.65
N LEU A 29 -15.61 -5.53 3.60
CA LEU A 29 -14.46 -6.40 3.39
C LEU A 29 -14.16 -6.46 1.88
N LEU A 30 -13.32 -5.53 1.43
CA LEU A 30 -13.02 -5.37 0.01
C LEU A 30 -12.13 -6.48 -0.54
N TYR A 31 -11.25 -7.06 0.29
CA TYR A 31 -10.36 -8.14 -0.15
C TYR A 31 -9.89 -9.08 0.95
N THR A 32 -9.83 -10.36 0.61
CA THR A 32 -9.27 -11.42 1.44
C THR A 32 -8.31 -12.28 0.64
N SER A 33 -7.14 -12.60 1.20
CA SER A 33 -6.20 -13.52 0.57
C SER A 33 -6.67 -14.97 0.50
N GLU A 34 -7.56 -15.40 1.41
CA GLU A 34 -8.04 -16.78 1.47
C GLU A 34 -8.89 -17.16 0.26
N GLY A 35 -9.67 -16.20 -0.26
CA GLY A 35 -10.49 -16.38 -1.47
C GLY A 35 -9.75 -16.08 -2.78
N ASP A 36 -8.50 -15.64 -2.74
CA ASP A 36 -7.74 -15.25 -3.93
C ASP A 36 -6.69 -16.28 -4.30
N ALA A 37 -6.99 -17.09 -5.32
CA ALA A 37 -6.08 -18.10 -5.86
C ALA A 37 -4.75 -17.51 -6.38
N THR A 38 -4.72 -16.24 -6.79
CA THR A 38 -3.50 -15.58 -7.27
C THR A 38 -2.59 -15.12 -6.14
N TRP A 39 -3.05 -15.17 -4.88
CA TRP A 39 -2.24 -14.76 -3.73
C TRP A 39 -1.13 -15.76 -3.40
N SER A 40 -1.40 -17.05 -3.54
CA SER A 40 -0.44 -18.14 -3.27
C SER A 40 0.29 -18.61 -4.52
N ASP A 41 -0.27 -18.41 -5.72
CA ASP A 41 0.34 -18.84 -6.98
C ASP A 41 0.85 -17.65 -7.82
N ALA A 42 2.17 -17.57 -7.96
CA ALA A 42 2.84 -16.56 -8.78
C ALA A 42 2.55 -16.72 -10.28
N ILE A 43 2.31 -17.94 -10.77
CA ILE A 43 1.99 -18.17 -12.19
C ILE A 43 0.61 -17.59 -12.50
N ALA A 44 -0.37 -17.86 -11.64
CA ALA A 44 -1.71 -17.29 -11.75
C ALA A 44 -1.69 -15.75 -11.64
N SER A 45 -0.92 -15.20 -10.69
CA SER A 45 -0.73 -13.74 -10.58
C SER A 45 -0.09 -13.13 -11.82
N ASN A 46 0.94 -13.77 -12.39
CA ASN A 46 1.61 -13.25 -13.59
C ASN A 46 0.72 -13.35 -14.84
N ARG A 47 -0.20 -14.31 -14.89
CA ARG A 47 -1.21 -14.40 -15.97
C ARG A 47 -2.23 -13.27 -15.88
N LEU A 48 -2.63 -12.90 -14.66
CA LEU A 48 -3.56 -11.79 -14.43
C LEU A 48 -2.88 -10.42 -14.65
N PHE A 49 -1.61 -10.30 -14.28
CA PHE A 49 -0.80 -9.09 -14.37
C PHE A 49 0.46 -9.36 -15.23
N PRO A 50 0.32 -9.43 -16.56
CA PRO A 50 1.40 -9.82 -17.46
C PRO A 50 2.57 -8.82 -17.46
N GLU A 51 2.36 -7.59 -17.02
CA GLU A 51 3.41 -6.57 -16.88
C GLU A 51 4.47 -6.95 -15.84
N SER A 52 4.16 -7.86 -14.91
CA SER A 52 5.13 -8.41 -13.95
C SER A 52 6.30 -9.13 -14.61
N THR A 53 6.10 -9.69 -15.81
CA THR A 53 7.13 -10.42 -16.55
C THR A 53 8.27 -9.52 -17.02
N VAL A 54 8.02 -8.22 -17.17
CA VAL A 54 9.06 -7.23 -17.49
C VAL A 54 10.14 -7.20 -16.40
N PHE A 55 9.76 -7.43 -15.15
CA PHE A 55 10.67 -7.42 -14.01
C PHE A 55 11.25 -8.80 -13.69
N ALA A 56 10.89 -9.84 -14.45
CA ALA A 56 11.50 -11.16 -14.35
C ALA A 56 12.85 -11.24 -15.08
N ASP A 57 13.13 -10.31 -16.00
CA ASP A 57 14.43 -10.21 -16.67
C ASP A 57 15.50 -9.69 -15.69
N PRO A 58 16.62 -10.40 -15.50
CA PRO A 58 17.65 -10.03 -14.54
C PRO A 58 18.22 -8.62 -14.77
N LEU A 59 18.35 -8.16 -16.01
CA LEU A 59 18.86 -6.82 -16.29
C LEU A 59 17.88 -5.74 -15.79
N ARG A 60 16.58 -5.97 -16.02
CA ARG A 60 15.52 -5.05 -15.58
C ARG A 60 15.31 -5.11 -14.06
N ALA A 61 15.51 -6.28 -13.45
CA ALA A 61 15.51 -6.42 -12.00
C ALA A 61 16.60 -5.55 -11.36
N VAL A 62 17.84 -5.60 -11.86
CA VAL A 62 18.95 -4.78 -11.34
C VAL A 62 18.68 -3.28 -11.50
N MET A 63 18.20 -2.84 -12.68
CA MET A 63 17.80 -1.44 -12.87
C MET A 63 16.61 -1.04 -11.97
N GLY A 64 15.70 -1.99 -11.75
CA GLY A 64 14.57 -1.83 -10.85
C GLY A 64 15.01 -1.59 -9.40
N GLU A 65 16.03 -2.31 -8.92
CA GLU A 65 16.54 -2.16 -7.55
C GLU A 65 17.14 -0.78 -7.33
N ALA A 66 17.93 -0.31 -8.30
CA ALA A 66 18.46 1.05 -8.30
C ALA A 66 17.32 2.09 -8.26
N ALA A 67 16.28 1.91 -9.07
CA ALA A 67 15.12 2.81 -9.04
C ALA A 67 14.37 2.76 -7.69
N CYS A 68 14.21 1.58 -7.09
CA CYS A 68 13.55 1.46 -5.80
C CYS A 68 14.37 2.09 -4.66
N SER A 69 15.71 2.09 -4.76
CA SER A 69 16.57 2.82 -3.81
C SER A 69 16.34 4.34 -3.88
N THR A 70 16.15 4.90 -5.08
CA THR A 70 15.83 6.33 -5.24
C THR A 70 14.43 6.66 -4.72
N ASP A 71 13.46 5.76 -4.91
CA ASP A 71 12.11 5.89 -4.36
C ASP A 71 12.13 5.86 -2.82
N ALA A 72 12.92 4.96 -2.22
CA ALA A 72 13.12 4.87 -0.79
C ALA A 72 13.65 6.19 -0.20
N LEU A 73 14.69 6.76 -0.81
CA LEU A 73 15.25 8.04 -0.38
C LEU A 73 14.23 9.18 -0.50
N SER A 74 13.47 9.22 -1.60
CA SER A 74 12.43 10.24 -1.80
C SER A 74 11.31 10.14 -0.74
N ALA A 75 10.87 8.93 -0.41
CA ALA A 75 9.88 8.67 0.64
C ALA A 75 10.42 8.99 2.04
N GLU A 76 11.73 8.86 2.26
CA GLU A 76 12.38 9.17 3.52
C GLU A 76 12.57 10.67 3.74
N ILE A 77 12.64 11.49 2.69
CA ILE A 77 12.73 12.95 2.81
C ILE A 77 11.33 13.59 2.77
N GLY A 78 10.44 13.06 1.95
CA GLY A 78 9.11 13.63 1.74
C GLY A 78 8.09 12.62 1.23
N LEU A 79 7.97 12.51 -0.09
CA LEU A 79 6.95 11.70 -0.77
C LEU A 79 7.60 10.71 -1.74
N PRO A 80 7.01 9.50 -1.90
CA PRO A 80 7.45 8.55 -2.90
C PRO A 80 7.21 9.07 -4.31
N ILE A 81 7.95 8.50 -5.27
CA ILE A 81 7.84 8.83 -6.69
C ILE A 81 6.75 7.96 -7.31
N ASP A 82 5.63 8.58 -7.68
CA ASP A 82 4.47 7.89 -8.27
C ASP A 82 4.76 7.19 -9.61
N LYS A 83 5.70 7.73 -10.39
CA LYS A 83 6.12 7.12 -11.66
C LYS A 83 6.76 5.74 -11.47
N LEU A 84 7.37 5.49 -10.31
CA LEU A 84 8.00 4.22 -9.96
C LEU A 84 6.99 3.29 -9.27
N TYR A 85 5.84 3.07 -9.90
CA TYR A 85 4.71 2.31 -9.31
C TYR A 85 5.05 0.85 -8.98
N TYR A 86 6.09 0.29 -9.61
CA TYR A 86 6.58 -1.07 -9.36
C TYR A 86 7.50 -1.17 -8.13
N CYS A 87 7.91 -0.03 -7.56
CA CYS A 87 8.74 0.05 -6.37
C CYS A 87 7.89 0.38 -5.14
N ALA A 88 8.16 -0.34 -4.05
CA ALA A 88 7.65 -0.14 -2.70
C ALA A 88 8.70 0.56 -1.82
N GLY A 89 9.47 1.50 -2.39
CA GLY A 89 10.61 2.16 -1.75
C GLY A 89 11.52 1.20 -0.98
N SER A 90 11.66 1.44 0.32
CA SER A 90 12.51 0.66 1.23
C SER A 90 12.06 -0.79 1.42
N GLN A 91 10.80 -1.11 1.08
CA GLN A 91 10.27 -2.46 1.27
C GLN A 91 10.66 -3.42 0.14
N GLY A 92 10.99 -2.90 -1.05
CA GLY A 92 11.40 -3.69 -2.22
C GLY A 92 10.46 -3.52 -3.42
N PHE A 93 10.20 -4.61 -4.15
CA PHE A 93 9.37 -4.60 -5.35
C PHE A 93 7.89 -4.91 -5.07
N MET A 94 7.00 -4.19 -5.75
CA MET A 94 5.56 -4.49 -5.74
C MET A 94 5.25 -5.82 -6.44
N TYR A 95 5.92 -6.13 -7.54
CA TYR A 95 5.74 -7.40 -8.23
C TYR A 95 6.63 -8.50 -7.63
N PRO A 96 6.19 -9.77 -7.66
CA PRO A 96 4.84 -10.24 -8.04
C PRO A 96 3.79 -9.88 -6.97
N LEU A 97 2.51 -9.74 -7.37
CA LEU A 97 1.39 -9.38 -6.49
C LEU A 97 0.84 -10.57 -5.70
N THR A 98 1.77 -11.31 -5.09
CA THR A 98 1.53 -12.49 -4.27
C THR A 98 1.87 -12.21 -2.80
N GLY A 99 1.47 -13.14 -1.95
CA GLY A 99 1.81 -13.16 -0.52
C GLY A 99 3.25 -13.56 -0.21
N PHE A 100 4.07 -13.86 -1.22
CA PHE A 100 5.43 -14.35 -1.01
C PHE A 100 6.44 -13.20 -0.99
N VAL A 101 7.27 -13.16 0.05
CA VAL A 101 8.36 -12.19 0.21
C VAL A 101 9.68 -12.98 0.33
N SER A 102 10.50 -12.94 -0.72
CA SER A 102 11.74 -13.72 -0.82
C SER A 102 12.84 -13.25 0.14
N ALA A 103 12.97 -11.94 0.34
CA ALA A 103 13.96 -11.35 1.24
C ALA A 103 13.30 -10.22 2.04
N HIS A 104 13.48 -10.25 3.36
CA HIS A 104 13.02 -9.20 4.26
C HIS A 104 14.00 -9.07 5.43
N THR A 105 14.20 -7.85 5.91
CA THR A 105 15.08 -7.53 7.05
C THR A 105 14.35 -7.60 8.39
N SER A 106 13.03 -7.41 8.38
CA SER A 106 12.18 -7.50 9.57
C SER A 106 10.77 -7.92 9.19
N PHE A 107 10.05 -8.52 10.15
CA PHE A 107 8.63 -8.87 9.99
C PHE A 107 7.80 -7.67 9.53
N VAL A 108 8.06 -6.52 10.13
CA VAL A 108 7.39 -5.26 9.85
C VAL A 108 7.61 -4.79 8.41
N GLN A 109 8.82 -4.94 7.89
CA GLN A 109 9.13 -4.67 6.48
C GLN A 109 8.34 -5.60 5.55
N ALA A 110 8.30 -6.90 5.86
CA ALA A 110 7.53 -7.85 5.06
C ALA A 110 6.02 -7.54 5.08
N ALA A 111 5.48 -7.25 6.27
CA ALA A 111 4.06 -6.96 6.44
C ALA A 111 3.64 -5.66 5.74
N THR A 112 4.48 -4.62 5.78
CA THR A 112 4.24 -3.38 5.02
C THR A 112 4.29 -3.59 3.52
N LEU A 113 5.28 -4.34 3.03
CA LEU A 113 5.36 -4.69 1.60
C LEU A 113 4.07 -5.37 1.13
N LEU A 114 3.58 -6.34 1.90
CA LEU A 114 2.35 -7.05 1.54
C LEU A 114 1.12 -6.15 1.59
N ALA A 115 1.04 -5.22 2.55
CA ALA A 115 -0.03 -4.22 2.59
C ALA A 115 -0.01 -3.33 1.34
N GLU A 116 1.17 -2.85 0.93
CA GLU A 116 1.34 -2.07 -0.31
C GLU A 116 0.93 -2.84 -1.56
N ARG A 117 1.34 -4.10 -1.67
CA ARG A 117 0.98 -4.98 -2.80
C ARG A 117 -0.53 -5.19 -2.90
N VAL A 118 -1.22 -5.35 -1.77
CA VAL A 118 -2.69 -5.49 -1.76
C VAL A 118 -3.37 -4.21 -2.26
N VAL A 119 -2.94 -3.04 -1.80
CA VAL A 119 -3.49 -1.76 -2.30
C VAL A 119 -3.21 -1.59 -3.78
N PHE A 120 -2.00 -1.90 -4.24
CA PHE A 120 -1.65 -1.85 -5.66
C PHE A 120 -2.50 -2.82 -6.50
N LYS A 121 -2.69 -4.05 -6.01
CA LYS A 121 -3.53 -5.06 -6.64
C LYS A 121 -4.98 -4.59 -6.77
N LEU A 122 -5.52 -3.95 -5.73
CA LEU A 122 -6.88 -3.41 -5.74
C LEU A 122 -7.06 -2.28 -6.75
N HIS A 123 -6.05 -1.43 -6.93
CA HIS A 123 -6.01 -0.45 -8.02
C HIS A 123 -6.03 -1.12 -9.39
N ARG A 124 -5.21 -2.15 -9.59
CA ARG A 124 -5.17 -2.91 -10.85
C ARG A 124 -6.47 -3.64 -11.17
N LEU A 125 -7.21 -4.07 -10.15
CA LEU A 125 -8.53 -4.68 -10.28
C LEU A 125 -9.66 -3.65 -10.44
N GLY A 126 -9.35 -2.35 -10.39
CA GLY A 126 -10.34 -1.27 -10.45
C GLY A 126 -11.30 -1.22 -9.26
N ARG A 127 -10.90 -1.81 -8.11
CA ARG A 127 -11.72 -1.87 -6.88
C ARG A 127 -11.57 -0.63 -6.01
N ILE A 128 -10.52 0.15 -6.22
CA ILE A 128 -10.31 1.44 -5.55
C ILE A 128 -10.48 2.56 -6.57
N SER A 129 -11.33 3.53 -6.24
CA SER A 129 -11.49 4.76 -7.01
C SER A 129 -10.69 5.91 -6.38
N ASP A 130 -10.23 6.85 -7.19
CA ASP A 130 -9.54 8.06 -6.73
C ASP A 130 -10.25 9.34 -7.22
N THR A 131 -9.91 10.46 -6.61
CA THR A 131 -10.41 11.81 -6.91
C THR A 131 -9.20 12.68 -7.20
N ASP A 132 -8.90 12.98 -8.48
CA ASP A 132 -7.69 13.73 -8.84
C ASP A 132 -7.94 15.24 -8.93
N SER A 133 -6.89 16.05 -9.04
CA SER A 133 -7.00 17.50 -9.27
C SER A 133 -7.79 17.87 -10.53
N HIS A 134 -7.85 16.98 -11.53
CA HIS A 134 -8.65 17.18 -12.74
C HIS A 134 -10.11 16.72 -12.59
N HIS A 135 -10.39 15.83 -11.65
CA HIS A 135 -11.72 15.29 -11.35
C HIS A 135 -11.97 15.41 -9.85
N VAL A 136 -12.08 16.66 -9.38
CA VAL A 136 -12.20 16.98 -7.95
C VAL A 136 -13.59 16.62 -7.41
N CYS A 137 -14.61 16.83 -8.25
CA CYS A 137 -16.01 16.61 -7.93
C CYS A 137 -16.49 15.16 -8.29
N GLY A 138 -15.62 14.28 -8.82
CA GLY A 138 -16.00 12.95 -9.30
C GLY A 138 -14.94 11.89 -9.03
N THR A 139 -15.39 10.66 -8.73
CA THR A 139 -14.50 9.51 -8.58
C THR A 139 -14.21 8.88 -9.94
N HIS A 140 -12.97 8.43 -10.14
CA HIS A 140 -12.54 7.68 -11.31
C HIS A 140 -11.72 6.47 -10.88
N ILE A 141 -11.65 5.45 -11.72
CA ILE A 141 -10.79 4.29 -11.47
C ILE A 141 -9.37 4.68 -11.87
N ASP A 142 -8.43 4.59 -10.92
CA ASP A 142 -7.01 4.72 -11.22
C ASP A 142 -6.38 3.33 -11.26
N TRP A 143 -5.96 2.91 -12.44
CA TRP A 143 -5.34 1.59 -12.65
C TRP A 143 -3.94 1.51 -12.07
N LEU A 144 -3.26 2.65 -11.90
CA LEU A 144 -1.93 2.76 -11.34
C LEU A 144 -2.01 3.45 -9.99
N MET A 145 -1.52 2.80 -8.94
CA MET A 145 -1.53 3.38 -7.61
C MET A 145 -0.61 4.61 -7.52
N LYS A 146 -1.16 5.76 -7.16
CA LYS A 146 -0.41 6.96 -6.75
C LYS A 146 0.03 6.85 -5.29
N LYS A 147 1.23 6.31 -5.07
CA LYS A 147 1.84 6.09 -3.73
C LYS A 147 1.86 7.35 -2.86
N SER A 148 2.07 8.52 -3.46
CA SER A 148 2.16 9.81 -2.76
C SER A 148 0.90 10.15 -1.96
N ARG A 149 -0.25 9.59 -2.32
CA ARG A 149 -1.56 9.80 -1.68
C ARG A 149 -1.84 8.88 -0.50
N TYR A 150 -1.00 7.89 -0.26
CA TYR A 150 -1.21 6.91 0.79
C TYR A 150 -0.25 7.07 1.97
N ARG A 151 -0.75 6.89 3.19
CA ARG A 151 0.04 6.79 4.42
C ARG A 151 -0.35 5.55 5.19
N TYR A 152 0.60 4.91 5.86
CA TYR A 152 0.31 3.87 6.84
C TYR A 152 0.50 4.40 8.25
N GLN A 153 -0.30 3.84 9.14
CA GLN A 153 -0.14 3.95 10.57
C GLN A 153 -0.24 2.54 11.16
N MET A 154 0.79 2.09 11.87
CA MET A 154 0.76 0.78 12.52
C MET A 154 -0.12 0.84 13.77
N LEU A 155 -1.06 -0.10 13.87
CA LEU A 155 -1.92 -0.28 15.05
C LEU A 155 -1.44 -1.44 15.92
N TYR A 156 -1.02 -2.54 15.29
CA TYR A 156 -0.48 -3.73 15.95
C TYR A 156 0.71 -4.25 15.12
N PRO A 157 1.80 -4.73 15.74
CA PRO A 157 1.97 -5.07 17.17
C PRO A 157 2.29 -3.91 18.10
N ILE A 158 2.79 -2.79 17.55
CA ILE A 158 3.08 -1.59 18.33
C ILE A 158 2.38 -0.42 17.67
N HIS A 159 1.57 0.29 18.45
CA HIS A 159 0.93 1.49 17.96
C HIS A 159 1.97 2.58 17.70
N GLN A 160 1.95 3.13 16.49
CA GLN A 160 2.76 4.28 16.15
C GLN A 160 1.88 5.51 15.89
N PRO A 161 2.13 6.64 16.57
CA PRO A 161 1.31 7.83 16.39
C PRO A 161 1.61 8.58 15.09
N ILE A 162 2.77 8.30 14.47
CA ILE A 162 3.23 8.98 13.25
C ILE A 162 2.77 8.21 12.02
N CYS A 163 2.12 8.90 11.09
CA CYS A 163 1.75 8.37 9.78
C CYS A 163 2.96 8.44 8.83
N ALA A 164 3.35 7.32 8.22
CA ALA A 164 4.45 7.28 7.27
C ALA A 164 3.95 7.23 5.82
N PRO A 165 4.59 7.97 4.88
CA PRO A 165 4.37 7.83 3.44
C PRO A 165 4.75 6.47 2.92
N PHE A 166 4.15 6.13 1.78
CA PHE A 166 4.45 4.85 1.14
C PHE A 166 5.92 4.74 0.77
N GLY A 167 6.53 3.56 0.96
CA GLY A 167 7.95 3.30 0.67
C GLY A 167 8.98 3.80 1.70
N ARG A 168 8.55 4.45 2.80
CA ARG A 168 9.46 4.90 3.88
C ARG A 168 10.04 3.73 4.66
N SER A 169 11.26 3.88 5.18
CA SER A 169 11.91 2.81 5.90
C SER A 169 11.23 2.45 7.22
N THR A 170 10.96 1.15 7.41
CA THR A 170 10.45 0.58 8.66
C THR A 170 11.50 0.55 9.78
N LEU A 171 12.77 0.87 9.48
CA LEU A 171 13.81 1.02 10.49
C LEU A 171 13.45 2.06 11.55
N THR A 172 12.72 3.11 11.18
CA THR A 172 12.25 4.12 12.14
C THR A 172 11.28 3.54 13.17
N TRP A 173 10.53 2.50 12.80
CA TRP A 173 9.58 1.83 13.67
C TRP A 173 10.32 0.86 14.60
N ASN A 174 11.37 0.22 14.08
CA ASN A 174 12.25 -0.69 14.82
C ASN A 174 13.19 0.04 15.80
N LYS A 175 13.64 1.26 15.50
CA LYS A 175 14.67 2.01 16.25
C LYS A 175 14.37 2.17 17.75
N ASN A 176 13.11 2.33 18.13
CA ASN A 176 12.72 2.52 19.54
C ASN A 176 12.15 1.26 20.21
N ASN A 177 12.03 0.14 19.48
CA ASN A 177 11.33 -1.04 19.98
C ASN A 177 12.04 -2.33 19.61
N ARG A 178 12.96 -2.77 20.48
CA ARG A 178 13.67 -4.07 20.38
C ARG A 178 12.72 -5.27 20.28
N ARG A 179 11.46 -5.13 20.70
CA ARG A 179 10.43 -6.17 20.56
C ARG A 179 10.17 -6.54 19.10
N LEU A 180 10.29 -5.59 18.16
CA LEU A 180 10.02 -5.81 16.73
C LEU A 180 11.08 -6.68 16.02
N HIS A 181 12.24 -6.90 16.65
CA HIS A 181 13.28 -7.80 16.13
C HIS A 181 13.06 -9.26 16.54
N ASP A 182 12.27 -9.51 17.58
CA ASP A 182 12.06 -10.84 18.14
C ASP A 182 10.70 -11.37 17.68
N MET A 183 10.67 -11.91 16.45
CA MET A 183 9.45 -12.47 15.83
C MET A 183 8.76 -13.51 16.71
N SER A 184 9.52 -14.19 17.59
CA SER A 184 9.00 -15.19 18.51
C SER A 184 8.03 -14.63 19.58
N LYS A 185 8.00 -13.31 19.83
CA LYS A 185 7.19 -12.70 20.91
C LYS A 185 5.98 -11.91 20.41
N ILE A 186 5.89 -11.64 19.12
CA ILE A 186 4.94 -10.70 18.53
C ILE A 186 3.77 -11.39 17.83
N GLY A 187 3.90 -12.69 17.54
CA GLY A 187 2.98 -13.39 16.66
C GLY A 187 3.12 -12.92 15.20
N ASP A 188 2.41 -13.58 14.29
CA ASP A 188 2.54 -13.34 12.85
C ASP A 188 1.50 -12.33 12.31
N VAL A 189 0.94 -11.50 13.19
CA VAL A 189 -0.13 -10.56 12.84
C VAL A 189 0.38 -9.12 12.88
N ALA A 190 0.12 -8.38 11.80
CA ALA A 190 0.32 -6.94 11.74
C ALA A 190 -0.99 -6.28 11.29
N VAL A 191 -1.34 -5.17 11.93
CA VAL A 191 -2.53 -4.39 11.61
C VAL A 191 -2.10 -2.97 11.29
N PHE A 192 -2.46 -2.52 10.08
CA PHE A 192 -2.19 -1.18 9.60
C PHE A 192 -3.50 -0.44 9.34
N LEU A 193 -3.54 0.83 9.74
CA LEU A 193 -4.51 1.79 9.26
C LEU A 193 -3.89 2.52 8.07
N ILE A 194 -4.54 2.41 6.91
CA ILE A 194 -4.09 3.04 5.67
C ILE A 194 -4.94 4.28 5.41
N TRP A 195 -4.29 5.43 5.45
CA TRP A 195 -4.90 6.71 5.13
C TRP A 195 -4.74 7.00 3.64
N ARG A 196 -5.85 7.31 2.98
CA ARG A 196 -5.87 7.74 1.58
C ARG A 196 -6.28 9.21 1.51
N LYS A 197 -5.47 10.02 0.82
CA LYS A 197 -5.84 11.39 0.48
C LYS A 197 -6.92 11.38 -0.61
N LYS A 198 -8.02 12.09 -0.39
CA LYS A 198 -9.03 12.42 -1.41
C LYS A 198 -9.08 13.93 -1.59
N ASN A 199 -9.33 14.36 -2.82
CA ASN A 199 -9.54 15.77 -3.12
C ASN A 199 -11.05 16.00 -3.17
N CYS A 200 -11.53 16.96 -2.39
CA CYS A 200 -12.94 17.30 -2.27
C CYS A 200 -13.21 18.65 -2.92
N CYS A 201 -14.42 18.79 -3.46
CA CYS A 201 -14.91 19.95 -4.19
C CYS A 201 -15.83 20.74 -3.24
N VAL A 202 -15.37 21.89 -2.76
CA VAL A 202 -16.22 22.79 -1.95
C VAL A 202 -16.73 23.87 -2.89
N PHE A 203 -18.05 23.97 -3.05
CA PHE A 203 -18.72 25.04 -3.77
C PHE A 203 -18.73 26.33 -2.93
#